data_AF-A0A3D9KWA8-F1
#
_entry.id   AF-A0A3D9KWA8-F1
#
_cell.length_a   1.000
_cell.length_b   1.000
_cell.length_c   1.000
_cell.angle_alpha   90.00
_cell.angle_beta   90.00
_cell.angle_gamma   90.00
#
_symmetry.space_group_name_H-M   'P 1'
#
loop_
_entity.id
_entity.type
_entity.pdbx_description
1 polymer ?
#
loop_
_entity_poly.entity_id
_entity_poly.type
_entity_poly.pdbx_seq_one_letter_code
_entity_poly.pdbx_strand_id
1 'polypeptide(L)'
;MSIKNQQQILKKLGIQQLNPMQEATAVAIQSARHVMLLSPTGTGKTLAFLLPIIAELDPEESKVQVLIIVPSRELALQIEQVVREMGSGYKVNAIYGGRSGGKDKLDLKTPPAILIGTPGRLADRIRRRDIDTSQINTLVLDEFDKSLEVGFDEEMIEITQAVRRVRKIVLTSATQGVEVPSFVNFKQPKIVDFLGQKSNNLTLKRVISPEKDKAKTLIQLLRNVGDQPGIIFCNYKDTISYLSEHLEAEGIGHATFYGGMEQIDRERSLVKFRNKSHQLLLATDLAARGLDIPELGFIIHYQLPHREEEFTHRNGRTARMHSSGVAYLIQWEAESLPEFIQKVDTYKPGAGQDISAPVWKTLFVSGGRKDKISKGDLAGTFIKQGKLDRDDVGVIEVKHDCAFVAVTAKKAAQIAKTLNNTRIKKKKVRVSVL
;
A
#
# COMPACT_ATOMS: atom_id res chain seq x y z
N MET A 1 8.32 -22.45 -15.48
CA MET A 1 8.27 -22.62 -14.00
C MET A 1 7.11 -23.55 -13.71
N SER A 2 7.25 -24.49 -12.76
CA SER A 2 6.11 -25.32 -12.36
C SER A 2 5.06 -24.47 -11.64
N ILE A 3 3.79 -24.66 -11.98
CA ILE A 3 2.65 -23.97 -11.37
C ILE A 3 2.43 -24.53 -9.97
N LYS A 4 2.27 -23.65 -8.98
CA LYS A 4 2.12 -24.05 -7.59
C LYS A 4 0.66 -24.22 -7.21
N ASN A 5 0.38 -25.24 -6.41
CA ASN A 5 -0.92 -25.40 -5.76
C ASN A 5 -1.04 -24.51 -4.51
N GLN A 6 -2.25 -24.41 -3.96
CA GLN A 6 -2.54 -23.58 -2.79
C GLN A 6 -1.64 -23.89 -1.60
N GLN A 7 -1.42 -25.16 -1.25
CA GLN A 7 -0.58 -25.56 -0.11
C GLN A 7 0.87 -25.07 -0.28
N GLN A 8 1.43 -25.19 -1.48
CA GLN A 8 2.78 -24.69 -1.78
C GLN A 8 2.89 -23.18 -1.72
N ILE A 9 1.82 -22.45 -2.12
CA ILE A 9 1.74 -20.99 -2.00
C ILE A 9 1.70 -20.59 -0.52
N LEU A 10 0.81 -21.19 0.28
CA LEU A 10 0.70 -20.89 1.71
C LEU A 10 2.00 -21.18 2.47
N LYS A 11 2.63 -22.33 2.20
CA LYS A 11 3.94 -22.67 2.76
C LYS A 11 5.01 -21.63 2.43
N LYS A 12 5.03 -21.11 1.20
CA LYS A 12 5.99 -20.07 0.79
C LYS A 12 5.73 -18.74 1.50
N LEU A 13 4.47 -18.40 1.69
CA LEU A 13 4.06 -17.19 2.42
C LEU A 13 4.21 -17.32 3.94
N GLY A 14 4.48 -18.52 4.47
CA GLY A 14 4.55 -18.77 5.91
C GLY A 14 3.17 -18.77 6.58
N ILE A 15 2.09 -18.98 5.82
CA ILE A 15 0.72 -18.99 6.33
C ILE A 15 0.37 -20.44 6.69
N GLN A 16 0.09 -20.69 7.98
CA GLN A 16 -0.28 -22.03 8.47
C GLN A 16 -1.72 -22.39 8.11
N GLN A 17 -2.65 -21.46 8.30
CA GLN A 17 -4.07 -21.63 8.01
C GLN A 17 -4.68 -20.32 7.50
N LEU A 18 -5.71 -20.43 6.66
CA LEU A 18 -6.54 -19.30 6.25
C LEU A 18 -7.44 -18.85 7.39
N ASN A 19 -7.78 -17.56 7.43
CA ASN A 19 -8.75 -17.04 8.37
C ASN A 19 -10.20 -17.30 7.87
N PRO A 20 -11.24 -17.17 8.72
CA PRO A 20 -12.62 -17.45 8.34
C PRO A 20 -13.12 -16.63 7.14
N MET A 21 -12.67 -15.38 7.00
CA MET A 21 -13.02 -14.53 5.85
C MET A 21 -12.42 -15.06 4.55
N GLN A 22 -11.15 -15.49 4.58
CA GLN A 22 -10.46 -16.08 3.44
C GLN A 22 -11.10 -17.39 3.00
N GLU A 23 -11.47 -18.26 3.96
CA GLU A 23 -12.15 -19.53 3.68
C GLU A 23 -13.55 -19.30 3.09
N ALA A 24 -14.35 -18.43 3.71
CA ALA A 24 -15.69 -18.09 3.20
C ALA A 24 -15.65 -17.44 1.80
N THR A 25 -14.66 -16.57 1.55
CA THR A 25 -14.44 -15.95 0.25
C THR A 25 -14.06 -16.98 -0.80
N ALA A 26 -13.17 -17.93 -0.47
CA ALA A 26 -12.79 -19.00 -1.40
C ALA A 26 -13.99 -19.85 -1.81
N VAL A 27 -14.83 -20.26 -0.85
CA VAL A 27 -16.07 -20.99 -1.12
C VAL A 27 -17.02 -20.16 -1.98
N ALA A 28 -17.17 -18.87 -1.70
CA ALA A 28 -18.03 -17.98 -2.48
C ALA A 28 -17.54 -17.82 -3.93
N ILE A 29 -16.25 -17.61 -4.14
CA ILE A 29 -15.65 -17.50 -5.48
C ILE A 29 -15.82 -18.79 -6.26
N GLN A 30 -15.66 -19.95 -5.64
CA GLN A 30 -15.86 -21.23 -6.35
C GLN A 30 -17.34 -21.48 -6.72
N SER A 31 -18.28 -21.05 -5.87
CA SER A 31 -19.70 -21.39 -6.01
C SER A 31 -20.56 -20.36 -6.77
N ALA A 32 -20.10 -19.12 -6.91
CA ALA A 32 -20.91 -18.04 -7.51
C ALA A 32 -20.18 -17.30 -8.63
N ARG A 33 -20.94 -16.78 -9.60
CA ARG A 33 -20.37 -15.94 -10.69
C ARG A 33 -20.03 -14.53 -10.22
N HIS A 34 -20.84 -13.99 -9.31
CA HIS A 34 -20.67 -12.65 -8.77
C HIS A 34 -20.49 -12.74 -7.25
N VAL A 35 -19.43 -12.15 -6.72
CA VAL A 35 -19.09 -12.19 -5.31
C VAL A 35 -18.81 -10.77 -4.82
N MET A 36 -19.44 -10.40 -3.70
CA MET A 36 -19.15 -9.16 -2.98
C MET A 36 -18.47 -9.53 -1.66
N LEU A 37 -17.24 -9.09 -1.47
CA LEU A 37 -16.49 -9.23 -0.22
C LEU A 37 -16.50 -7.91 0.54
N LEU A 38 -17.21 -7.87 1.66
CA LEU A 38 -17.24 -6.73 2.56
C LEU A 38 -16.37 -7.05 3.77
N SER A 39 -15.23 -6.38 3.90
CA SER A 39 -14.31 -6.61 5.02
C SER A 39 -13.42 -5.40 5.28
N PRO A 40 -13.05 -5.12 6.54
CA PRO A 40 -12.14 -4.02 6.86
C PRO A 40 -10.79 -4.11 6.15
N THR A 41 -10.07 -3.01 6.01
CA THR A 41 -8.71 -3.04 5.47
C THR A 41 -7.76 -3.78 6.42
N GLY A 42 -6.77 -4.48 5.86
CA GLY A 42 -5.79 -5.23 6.67
C GLY A 42 -6.21 -6.64 7.11
N THR A 43 -7.39 -7.12 6.72
CA THR A 43 -7.88 -8.48 7.05
C THR A 43 -7.38 -9.58 6.11
N GLY A 44 -6.59 -9.22 5.10
CA GLY A 44 -6.07 -10.16 4.10
C GLY A 44 -7.01 -10.40 2.90
N LYS A 45 -7.88 -9.44 2.55
CA LYS A 45 -8.81 -9.49 1.39
C LYS A 45 -8.12 -9.89 0.09
N THR A 46 -6.93 -9.33 -0.16
CA THR A 46 -6.14 -9.60 -1.37
C THR A 46 -5.85 -11.08 -1.53
N LEU A 47 -5.40 -11.76 -0.45
CA LEU A 47 -5.15 -13.19 -0.50
C LEU A 47 -6.45 -13.99 -0.65
N ALA A 48 -7.54 -13.52 -0.02
CA ALA A 48 -8.86 -14.16 -0.05
C ALA A 48 -9.40 -14.32 -1.48
N PHE A 49 -9.27 -13.30 -2.34
CA PHE A 49 -9.70 -13.42 -3.73
C PHE A 49 -8.62 -14.01 -4.65
N LEU A 50 -7.32 -13.75 -4.41
CA LEU A 50 -6.26 -14.21 -5.30
C LEU A 50 -6.08 -15.73 -5.29
N LEU A 51 -6.17 -16.38 -4.12
CA LEU A 51 -5.97 -17.84 -4.00
C LEU A 51 -6.94 -18.65 -4.88
N PRO A 52 -8.27 -18.49 -4.77
CA PRO A 52 -9.20 -19.24 -5.59
C PRO A 52 -9.09 -18.84 -7.07
N ILE A 53 -8.87 -17.57 -7.39
CA ILE A 53 -8.73 -17.11 -8.79
C ILE A 53 -7.49 -17.72 -9.46
N ILE A 54 -6.35 -17.75 -8.77
CA ILE A 54 -5.12 -18.34 -9.31
C ILE A 54 -5.27 -19.84 -9.55
N ALA A 55 -6.07 -20.53 -8.73
CA ALA A 55 -6.34 -21.95 -8.91
C ALA A 55 -7.21 -22.25 -10.16
N GLU A 56 -7.94 -21.26 -10.67
CA GLU A 56 -8.79 -21.36 -11.88
C GLU A 56 -8.07 -20.95 -13.17
N LEU A 57 -6.82 -20.45 -13.09
CA LEU A 57 -6.05 -20.05 -14.27
C LEU A 57 -5.63 -21.25 -15.12
N ASP A 58 -5.74 -21.09 -16.44
CA ASP A 58 -5.26 -22.05 -17.42
C ASP A 58 -3.75 -21.87 -17.67
N PRO A 59 -2.90 -22.91 -17.45
CA PRO A 59 -1.48 -22.90 -17.75
C PRO A 59 -1.13 -22.62 -19.21
N GLU A 60 -1.99 -23.07 -20.13
CA GLU A 60 -1.73 -23.10 -21.56
C GLU A 60 -2.19 -21.80 -22.25
N GLU A 61 -3.00 -20.99 -21.57
CA GLU A 61 -3.43 -19.70 -22.07
C GLU A 61 -2.33 -18.64 -21.89
N SER A 62 -1.89 -18.09 -23.01
CA SER A 62 -0.79 -17.11 -23.09
C SER A 62 -1.25 -15.65 -22.99
N LYS A 63 -2.56 -15.40 -23.03
CA LYS A 63 -3.18 -14.08 -22.93
C LYS A 63 -3.59 -13.73 -21.49
N VAL A 64 -4.07 -12.50 -21.30
CA VAL A 64 -4.60 -12.03 -20.02
C VAL A 64 -5.91 -12.76 -19.72
N GLN A 65 -5.99 -13.40 -18.55
CA GLN A 65 -7.16 -14.13 -18.08
C GLN A 65 -7.91 -13.38 -16.98
N VAL A 66 -7.16 -12.67 -16.12
CA VAL A 66 -7.69 -11.93 -14.97
C VAL A 66 -7.33 -10.46 -15.10
N LEU A 67 -8.33 -9.59 -14.97
CA LEU A 67 -8.17 -8.15 -14.86
C LEU A 67 -8.54 -7.69 -13.44
N ILE A 68 -7.62 -7.00 -12.77
CA ILE A 68 -7.84 -6.42 -11.44
C ILE A 68 -7.78 -4.89 -11.57
N ILE A 69 -8.88 -4.24 -11.27
CA ILE A 69 -9.01 -2.78 -11.27
C ILE A 69 -8.89 -2.29 -9.82
N VAL A 70 -8.06 -1.27 -9.62
CA VAL A 70 -7.79 -0.66 -8.32
C VAL A 70 -7.80 0.87 -8.37
N PRO A 71 -8.21 1.58 -7.31
CA PRO A 71 -8.31 3.03 -7.30
C PRO A 71 -6.96 3.75 -7.31
N SER A 72 -5.89 3.11 -6.82
CA SER A 72 -4.58 3.77 -6.65
C SER A 72 -3.42 2.98 -7.25
N ARG A 73 -2.35 3.71 -7.57
CA ARG A 73 -1.10 3.13 -8.10
C ARG A 73 -0.42 2.24 -7.06
N GLU A 74 -0.55 2.64 -5.80
CA GLU A 74 0.06 1.97 -4.66
C GLU A 74 -0.60 0.62 -4.40
N LEU A 75 -1.94 0.56 -4.46
CA LEU A 75 -2.65 -0.71 -4.34
C LEU A 75 -2.32 -1.63 -5.52
N ALA A 76 -2.17 -1.09 -6.74
CA ALA A 76 -1.78 -1.88 -7.91
C ALA A 76 -0.42 -2.59 -7.69
N LEU A 77 0.57 -1.83 -7.19
CA LEU A 77 1.91 -2.34 -6.88
C LEU A 77 1.89 -3.33 -5.72
N GLN A 78 1.06 -3.10 -4.70
CA GLN A 78 0.91 -4.00 -3.56
C GLN A 78 0.35 -5.36 -4.00
N ILE A 79 -0.75 -5.38 -4.75
CA ILE A 79 -1.34 -6.62 -5.26
C ILE A 79 -0.34 -7.33 -6.18
N GLU A 80 0.38 -6.61 -7.04
CA GLU A 80 1.43 -7.17 -7.89
C GLU A 80 2.50 -7.87 -7.06
N GLN A 81 2.96 -7.23 -5.98
CA GLN A 81 3.95 -7.79 -5.07
C GLN A 81 3.42 -9.06 -4.39
N VAL A 82 2.18 -9.05 -3.88
CA VAL A 82 1.55 -10.23 -3.26
C VAL A 82 1.53 -11.41 -4.24
N VAL A 83 1.07 -11.20 -5.48
CA VAL A 83 1.04 -12.26 -6.51
C VAL A 83 2.45 -12.79 -6.82
N ARG A 84 3.47 -11.93 -6.85
CA ARG A 84 4.86 -12.34 -7.04
C ARG A 84 5.41 -13.15 -5.85
N GLU A 85 5.06 -12.74 -4.63
CA GLU A 85 5.46 -13.43 -3.40
C GLU A 85 4.81 -14.81 -3.28
N MET A 86 3.53 -14.95 -3.66
CA MET A 86 2.87 -16.25 -3.83
C MET A 86 3.69 -17.17 -4.73
N GLY A 87 4.29 -16.61 -5.79
CA GLY A 87 5.16 -17.33 -6.71
C GLY A 87 4.44 -18.51 -7.35
N SER A 88 3.20 -18.27 -7.78
CA SER A 88 2.31 -19.26 -8.39
C SER A 88 2.84 -19.85 -9.70
N GLY A 89 3.81 -19.20 -10.34
CA GLY A 89 4.35 -19.55 -11.66
C GLY A 89 3.76 -18.70 -12.78
N TYR A 90 2.64 -18.00 -12.53
CA TYR A 90 2.01 -17.10 -13.48
C TYR A 90 2.69 -15.73 -13.53
N LYS A 91 2.72 -15.14 -14.74
CA LYS A 91 3.20 -13.78 -14.94
C LYS A 91 2.11 -12.78 -14.51
N VAL A 92 2.53 -11.77 -13.75
CA VAL A 92 1.69 -10.63 -13.33
C VAL A 92 2.39 -9.33 -13.68
N ASN A 93 1.63 -8.33 -14.14
CA ASN A 93 2.09 -6.95 -14.32
C ASN A 93 1.06 -5.97 -13.74
N ALA A 94 1.54 -4.84 -13.22
CA ALA A 94 0.71 -3.69 -12.87
C ALA A 94 0.95 -2.50 -13.81
N ILE A 95 -0.13 -1.86 -14.29
CA ILE A 95 -0.07 -0.65 -15.11
C ILE A 95 -0.86 0.49 -14.47
N TYR A 96 -0.28 1.68 -14.45
CA TYR A 96 -0.87 2.84 -13.79
C TYR A 96 -0.30 4.15 -14.35
N GLY A 97 -1.00 5.27 -14.08
CA GLY A 97 -0.58 6.61 -14.53
C GLY A 97 0.80 7.02 -13.98
N GLY A 98 1.50 7.93 -14.67
CA GLY A 98 2.85 8.37 -14.27
C GLY A 98 4.00 7.43 -14.69
N ARG A 99 3.70 6.26 -15.27
CA ARG A 99 4.70 5.42 -15.97
C ARG A 99 4.80 5.82 -17.45
N SER A 100 6.01 5.71 -18.01
CA SER A 100 6.20 5.93 -19.45
C SER A 100 5.43 4.88 -20.27
N GLY A 101 4.66 5.32 -21.27
CA GLY A 101 3.86 4.42 -22.11
C GLY A 101 4.70 3.36 -22.85
N GLY A 102 5.96 3.67 -23.15
CA GLY A 102 6.89 2.72 -23.73
C GLY A 102 7.23 1.53 -22.82
N LYS A 103 7.26 1.73 -21.49
CA LYS A 103 7.47 0.63 -20.53
C LYS A 103 6.29 -0.33 -20.54
N ASP A 104 5.07 0.19 -20.49
CA ASP A 104 3.86 -0.65 -20.50
C ASP A 104 3.76 -1.47 -21.79
N LYS A 105 4.04 -0.84 -22.94
CA LYS A 105 4.05 -1.55 -24.24
C LYS A 105 5.08 -2.68 -24.27
N LEU A 106 6.26 -2.47 -23.70
CA LEU A 106 7.29 -3.51 -23.59
C LEU A 106 6.86 -4.64 -22.65
N ASP A 107 6.30 -4.29 -21.49
CA ASP A 107 5.85 -5.24 -20.48
C ASP A 107 4.70 -6.13 -20.99
N LEU A 108 3.83 -5.58 -21.85
CA LEU A 108 2.68 -6.23 -22.47
C LEU A 108 2.99 -7.01 -23.76
N LYS A 109 4.19 -6.86 -24.36
CA LYS A 109 4.61 -7.72 -25.51
C LYS A 109 4.53 -9.21 -25.20
N THR A 110 4.78 -9.56 -23.95
CA THR A 110 4.51 -10.90 -23.42
C THR A 110 3.38 -10.73 -22.40
N PRO A 111 2.13 -11.04 -22.76
CA PRO A 111 1.00 -10.78 -21.86
C PRO A 111 1.16 -11.49 -20.51
N PRO A 112 0.80 -10.83 -19.39
CA PRO A 112 0.68 -11.51 -18.11
C PRO A 112 -0.64 -12.30 -18.05
N ALA A 113 -0.70 -13.38 -17.25
CA ALA A 113 -1.97 -14.05 -16.97
C ALA A 113 -2.89 -13.16 -16.11
N ILE A 114 -2.28 -12.36 -15.23
CA ILE A 114 -2.96 -11.41 -14.33
C ILE A 114 -2.49 -10.00 -14.65
N LEU A 115 -3.41 -9.13 -15.06
CA LEU A 115 -3.15 -7.71 -15.28
C LEU A 115 -3.83 -6.89 -14.19
N ILE A 116 -3.07 -6.03 -13.52
CA ILE A 116 -3.57 -5.12 -12.48
C ILE A 116 -3.45 -3.70 -13.03
N GLY A 117 -4.43 -2.83 -12.79
CA GLY A 117 -4.24 -1.43 -13.12
C GLY A 117 -5.27 -0.45 -12.62
N THR A 118 -4.92 0.83 -12.71
CA THR A 118 -5.81 1.95 -12.40
C THR A 118 -6.72 2.25 -13.58
N PRO A 119 -8.00 2.64 -13.38
CA PRO A 119 -9.00 2.81 -14.44
C PRO A 119 -8.50 3.64 -15.63
N GLY A 120 -8.05 4.87 -15.38
CA GLY A 120 -7.56 5.77 -16.45
C GLY A 120 -6.45 5.17 -17.33
N ARG A 121 -5.54 4.39 -16.74
CA ARG A 121 -4.44 3.76 -17.50
C ARG A 121 -4.90 2.51 -18.25
N LEU A 122 -5.77 1.71 -17.67
CA LEU A 122 -6.35 0.55 -18.32
C LEU A 122 -7.15 0.97 -19.55
N ALA A 123 -8.04 1.95 -19.41
CA ALA A 123 -8.82 2.51 -20.51
C ALA A 123 -7.90 3.04 -21.64
N ASP A 124 -6.91 3.89 -21.34
CA ASP A 124 -5.93 4.38 -22.35
C ASP A 124 -5.27 3.23 -23.14
N ARG A 125 -4.88 2.15 -22.47
CA ARG A 125 -4.20 1.00 -23.11
C ARG A 125 -5.16 0.13 -23.92
N ILE A 126 -6.41 0.01 -23.48
CA ILE A 126 -7.48 -0.66 -24.23
C ILE A 126 -7.82 0.13 -25.50
N ARG A 127 -8.00 1.46 -25.42
CA ARG A 127 -8.25 2.32 -26.60
C ARG A 127 -7.15 2.21 -27.65
N ARG A 128 -5.90 2.15 -27.19
CA ARG A 128 -4.72 1.97 -28.06
C ARG A 128 -4.55 0.56 -28.60
N ARG A 129 -5.39 -0.39 -28.18
CA ARG A 129 -5.30 -1.83 -28.51
C ARG A 129 -3.97 -2.46 -28.10
N ASP A 130 -3.37 -1.94 -27.01
CA ASP A 130 -2.16 -2.52 -26.41
C ASP A 130 -2.49 -3.75 -25.54
N ILE A 131 -3.75 -3.91 -25.14
CA ILE A 131 -4.25 -5.03 -24.31
C ILE A 131 -5.25 -5.84 -25.13
N ASP A 132 -4.99 -7.14 -25.28
CA ASP A 132 -5.97 -8.08 -25.80
C ASP A 132 -6.92 -8.53 -24.68
N THR A 133 -8.18 -8.13 -24.77
CA THR A 133 -9.21 -8.45 -23.78
C THR A 133 -9.95 -9.76 -24.09
N SER A 134 -9.61 -10.47 -25.16
CA SER A 134 -10.42 -11.59 -25.67
C SER A 134 -10.51 -12.79 -24.73
N GLN A 135 -9.57 -12.94 -23.80
CA GLN A 135 -9.52 -14.07 -22.85
C GLN A 135 -9.72 -13.66 -21.40
N ILE A 136 -10.00 -12.38 -21.15
CA ILE A 136 -10.31 -11.89 -19.81
C ILE A 136 -11.66 -12.46 -19.40
N ASN A 137 -11.62 -13.43 -18.48
CA ASN A 137 -12.77 -14.17 -18.01
C ASN A 137 -13.12 -13.88 -16.54
N THR A 138 -12.19 -13.25 -15.82
CA THR A 138 -12.36 -12.86 -14.42
C THR A 138 -12.03 -11.38 -14.25
N LEU A 139 -12.96 -10.65 -13.64
CA LEU A 139 -12.82 -9.23 -13.33
C LEU A 139 -12.88 -9.03 -11.82
N VAL A 140 -11.90 -8.33 -11.26
CA VAL A 140 -11.86 -7.96 -9.84
C VAL A 140 -11.83 -6.44 -9.74
N LEU A 141 -12.69 -5.86 -8.89
CA LEU A 141 -12.62 -4.45 -8.51
C LEU A 141 -12.33 -4.42 -7.00
N ASP A 142 -11.08 -4.11 -6.64
CA ASP A 142 -10.65 -4.03 -5.24
C ASP A 142 -10.77 -2.57 -4.75
N GLU A 143 -11.36 -2.36 -3.57
CA GLU A 143 -11.77 -1.04 -3.07
C GLU A 143 -12.65 -0.29 -4.10
N PHE A 144 -13.73 -0.95 -4.55
CA PHE A 144 -14.55 -0.44 -5.67
C PHE A 144 -15.28 0.87 -5.34
N ASP A 145 -15.75 1.00 -4.11
CA ASP A 145 -16.33 2.23 -3.55
C ASP A 145 -15.41 3.44 -3.73
N LYS A 146 -14.10 3.22 -3.54
CA LYS A 146 -13.09 4.27 -3.71
C LYS A 146 -12.83 4.61 -5.16
N SER A 147 -12.98 3.66 -6.07
CA SER A 147 -12.85 3.96 -7.50
C SER A 147 -13.97 4.89 -7.97
N LEU A 148 -15.18 4.76 -7.41
CA LEU A 148 -16.31 5.65 -7.70
C LEU A 148 -16.16 7.03 -7.05
N GLU A 149 -15.70 7.10 -5.79
CA GLU A 149 -15.44 8.38 -5.11
C GLU A 149 -14.44 9.29 -5.86
N VAL A 150 -13.46 8.68 -6.54
CA VAL A 150 -12.42 9.42 -7.27
C VAL A 150 -12.91 9.89 -8.66
N GLY A 151 -14.09 9.43 -9.11
CA GLY A 151 -14.72 9.85 -10.37
C GLY A 151 -14.20 9.12 -11.61
N PHE A 152 -13.91 7.82 -11.51
CA PHE A 152 -13.45 6.99 -12.63
C PHE A 152 -14.58 6.29 -13.41
N ASP A 153 -15.82 6.74 -13.28
CA ASP A 153 -17.00 6.08 -13.83
C ASP A 153 -16.89 5.84 -15.35
N GLU A 154 -16.47 6.84 -16.11
CA GLU A 154 -16.34 6.76 -17.58
C GLU A 154 -15.31 5.70 -17.99
N GLU A 155 -14.13 5.68 -17.36
CA GLU A 155 -13.11 4.69 -17.70
C GLU A 155 -13.50 3.29 -17.25
N MET A 156 -14.22 3.16 -16.13
CA MET A 156 -14.76 1.89 -15.68
C MET A 156 -15.79 1.32 -16.67
N ILE A 157 -16.69 2.16 -17.18
CA ILE A 157 -17.65 1.79 -18.23
C ILE A 157 -16.91 1.29 -19.47
N GLU A 158 -15.89 2.03 -19.91
CA GLU A 158 -15.12 1.66 -21.10
C GLU A 158 -14.42 0.30 -20.93
N ILE A 159 -13.80 0.08 -19.77
CA ILE A 159 -13.13 -1.18 -19.46
C ILE A 159 -14.14 -2.33 -19.46
N THR A 160 -15.26 -2.21 -18.74
CA THR A 160 -16.26 -3.30 -18.64
C THR A 160 -16.88 -3.64 -19.99
N GLN A 161 -17.09 -2.66 -20.86
CA GLN A 161 -17.58 -2.88 -22.23
C GLN A 161 -16.56 -3.60 -23.13
N ALA A 162 -15.26 -3.44 -22.86
CA ALA A 162 -14.18 -4.09 -23.61
C ALA A 162 -13.95 -5.56 -23.19
N VAL A 163 -14.25 -5.93 -21.94
CA VAL A 163 -14.04 -7.29 -21.38
C VAL A 163 -15.27 -8.18 -21.51
N ARG A 164 -15.64 -8.56 -22.73
CA ARG A 164 -16.92 -9.22 -23.02
C ARG A 164 -17.07 -10.68 -22.57
N ARG A 165 -15.97 -11.35 -22.21
CA ARG A 165 -15.98 -12.78 -21.80
C ARG A 165 -15.95 -13.00 -20.29
N VAL A 166 -16.18 -11.95 -19.50
CA VAL A 166 -16.18 -12.04 -18.04
C VAL A 166 -17.28 -13.00 -17.56
N ARG A 167 -16.87 -14.08 -16.90
CA ARG A 167 -17.74 -15.10 -16.27
C ARG A 167 -17.76 -14.98 -14.75
N LYS A 168 -16.74 -14.34 -14.18
CA LYS A 168 -16.53 -14.13 -12.75
C LYS A 168 -16.31 -12.64 -12.46
N ILE A 169 -17.07 -12.08 -11.54
CA ILE A 169 -16.87 -10.71 -11.04
C ILE A 169 -16.73 -10.77 -9.53
N VAL A 170 -15.63 -10.22 -9.01
CA VAL A 170 -15.39 -10.08 -7.57
C VAL A 170 -15.27 -8.60 -7.24
N LEU A 171 -16.13 -8.12 -6.36
CA LEU A 171 -16.07 -6.76 -5.82
C LEU A 171 -15.61 -6.84 -4.38
N THR A 172 -14.71 -5.94 -3.97
CA THR A 172 -14.35 -5.76 -2.57
C THR A 172 -14.65 -4.34 -2.12
N SER A 173 -15.08 -4.19 -0.86
CA SER A 173 -15.26 -2.89 -0.23
C SER A 173 -15.03 -3.00 1.28
N ALA A 174 -14.67 -1.87 1.88
CA ALA A 174 -14.57 -1.70 3.32
C ALA A 174 -15.80 -0.99 3.93
N THR A 175 -16.83 -0.70 3.14
CA THR A 175 -18.04 0.02 3.55
C THR A 175 -19.32 -0.73 3.15
N GLN A 176 -20.40 -0.55 3.91
CA GLN A 176 -21.73 -1.06 3.54
C GLN A 176 -22.48 -0.05 2.67
N GLY A 177 -23.49 -0.52 1.93
CA GLY A 177 -24.42 0.35 1.21
C GLY A 177 -23.91 0.92 -0.11
N VAL A 178 -22.77 0.42 -0.62
CA VAL A 178 -22.21 0.90 -1.88
C VAL A 178 -23.10 0.42 -3.03
N GLU A 179 -23.73 1.37 -3.71
CA GLU A 179 -24.51 1.10 -4.92
C GLU A 179 -23.57 0.64 -6.04
N VAL A 180 -23.77 -0.58 -6.54
CA VAL A 180 -22.96 -1.11 -7.64
C VAL A 180 -23.54 -0.58 -8.94
N PRO A 181 -22.76 0.17 -9.75
CA PRO A 181 -23.27 0.72 -10.99
C PRO A 181 -23.70 -0.38 -11.97
N SER A 182 -24.74 -0.09 -12.75
CA SER A 182 -25.32 -1.02 -13.72
C SER A 182 -24.33 -1.53 -14.76
N PHE A 183 -23.31 -0.72 -15.10
CA PHE A 183 -22.27 -1.06 -16.07
C PHE A 183 -21.36 -2.23 -15.66
N VAL A 184 -21.35 -2.62 -14.38
CA VAL A 184 -20.60 -3.78 -13.89
C VAL A 184 -21.34 -5.09 -14.20
N ASN A 185 -22.64 -5.05 -14.53
CA ASN A 185 -23.51 -6.22 -14.75
C ASN A 185 -23.51 -7.19 -13.55
N PHE A 186 -23.47 -6.64 -12.33
CA PHE A 186 -23.34 -7.39 -11.08
C PHE A 186 -24.69 -7.88 -10.55
N LYS A 187 -25.15 -9.04 -11.05
CA LYS A 187 -26.47 -9.63 -10.77
C LYS A 187 -26.40 -10.74 -9.72
N GLN A 188 -27.33 -10.75 -8.76
CA GLN A 188 -27.49 -11.80 -7.72
C GLN A 188 -26.15 -12.22 -7.07
N PRO A 189 -25.41 -11.28 -6.47
CA PRO A 189 -24.11 -11.60 -5.91
C PRO A 189 -24.22 -12.44 -4.64
N LYS A 190 -23.26 -13.35 -4.45
CA LYS A 190 -23.01 -13.96 -3.15
C LYS A 190 -22.24 -12.96 -2.28
N ILE A 191 -22.89 -12.47 -1.23
CA ILE A 191 -22.30 -11.49 -0.31
C ILE A 191 -21.59 -12.22 0.83
N VAL A 192 -20.34 -11.88 1.06
CA VAL A 192 -19.48 -12.34 2.14
C VAL A 192 -19.20 -11.14 3.03
N ASP A 193 -19.94 -10.99 4.13
CA ASP A 193 -19.86 -9.83 5.01
C ASP A 193 -19.13 -10.14 6.32
N PHE A 194 -18.02 -9.42 6.52
CA PHE A 194 -17.15 -9.45 7.69
C PHE A 194 -16.89 -8.04 8.26
N LEU A 195 -17.68 -7.02 7.89
CA LEU A 195 -17.51 -5.65 8.41
C LEU A 195 -17.81 -5.54 9.92
N GLY A 196 -18.72 -6.37 10.42
CA GLY A 196 -19.11 -6.40 11.83
C GLY A 196 -18.13 -7.08 12.78
N GLN A 197 -17.11 -7.79 12.28
CA GLN A 197 -16.07 -8.38 13.12
C GLN A 197 -15.08 -7.30 13.56
N LYS A 198 -15.49 -6.48 14.55
CA LYS A 198 -14.67 -5.43 15.14
C LYS A 198 -13.37 -6.02 15.65
N SER A 199 -12.25 -5.68 15.00
CA SER A 199 -10.93 -5.74 15.62
C SER A 199 -10.83 -4.58 16.61
N ASN A 200 -11.49 -4.71 17.75
CA ASN A 200 -11.81 -3.61 18.67
C ASN A 200 -10.62 -3.23 19.59
N ASN A 201 -9.40 -3.20 19.06
CA ASN A 201 -8.17 -2.92 19.83
C ASN A 201 -7.63 -1.49 19.62
N LEU A 202 -8.38 -0.61 18.93
CA LEU A 202 -7.99 0.77 18.73
C LEU A 202 -8.46 1.65 19.89
N THR A 203 -7.51 2.25 20.61
CA THR A 203 -7.81 3.26 21.64
C THR A 203 -7.85 4.64 20.99
N LEU A 204 -8.99 5.32 21.07
CA LEU A 204 -9.09 6.71 20.68
C LEU A 204 -8.70 7.62 21.86
N LYS A 205 -7.90 8.66 21.60
CA LYS A 205 -7.53 9.68 22.59
C LYS A 205 -7.68 11.07 22.00
N ARG A 206 -8.31 11.98 22.73
CA ARG A 206 -8.46 13.39 22.34
C ARG A 206 -7.35 14.22 22.96
N VAL A 207 -6.66 15.02 22.15
CA VAL A 207 -5.62 15.97 22.59
C VAL A 207 -6.11 17.39 22.30
N ILE A 208 -6.34 18.15 23.36
CA ILE A 208 -6.85 19.52 23.25
C ILE A 208 -5.68 20.46 23.01
N SER A 209 -5.75 21.22 21.92
CA SER A 209 -4.84 22.31 21.62
C SER A 209 -5.46 23.64 22.11
N PRO A 210 -4.72 24.47 22.85
CA PRO A 210 -5.21 25.77 23.30
C PRO A 210 -5.30 26.78 22.15
N GLU A 211 -4.45 26.63 21.13
CA GLU A 211 -4.38 27.51 19.98
C GLU A 211 -5.05 26.84 18.77
N LYS A 212 -5.57 27.65 17.84
CA LYS A 212 -6.09 27.15 16.56
C LYS A 212 -4.99 26.51 15.72
N ASP A 213 -3.77 27.05 15.80
CA ASP A 213 -2.59 26.37 15.27
C ASP A 213 -2.15 25.25 16.21
N LYS A 214 -2.32 24.03 15.71
CA LYS A 214 -2.10 22.80 16.47
C LYS A 214 -0.65 22.31 16.41
N ALA A 215 0.26 23.01 15.72
CA ALA A 215 1.63 22.55 15.49
C ALA A 215 2.43 22.31 16.79
N LYS A 216 2.37 23.24 17.75
CA LYS A 216 3.02 23.07 19.06
C LYS A 216 2.49 21.86 19.81
N THR A 217 1.17 21.68 19.82
CA THR A 217 0.52 20.52 20.44
C THR A 217 0.91 19.21 19.77
N LEU A 218 1.05 19.20 18.44
CA LEU A 218 1.55 18.05 17.69
C LEU A 218 2.97 17.67 18.13
N ILE A 219 3.89 18.63 18.19
CA ILE A 219 5.29 18.38 18.60
C ILE A 219 5.33 17.82 20.02
N GLN A 220 4.58 18.41 20.96
CA GLN A 220 4.50 17.92 22.33
C GLN A 220 3.94 16.49 22.40
N LEU A 221 2.91 16.19 21.60
CA LEU A 221 2.36 14.85 21.50
C LEU A 221 3.39 13.86 20.95
N LEU A 222 4.11 14.19 19.89
CA LEU A 222 5.14 13.33 19.29
C LEU A 222 6.25 12.99 20.30
N ARG A 223 6.69 13.98 21.10
CA ARG A 223 7.64 13.77 22.20
C ARG A 223 7.14 12.80 23.28
N ASN A 224 5.82 12.69 23.48
CA ASN A 224 5.23 11.74 24.43
C ASN A 224 5.04 10.35 23.83
N VAL A 225 4.74 10.28 22.54
CA VAL A 225 4.54 9.00 21.84
C VAL A 225 5.87 8.31 21.55
N GLY A 226 6.95 9.07 21.36
CA GLY A 226 8.30 8.57 21.19
C GLY A 226 8.55 7.94 19.80
N ASP A 227 9.55 7.07 19.73
CA ASP A 227 10.15 6.54 18.48
C ASP A 227 9.33 5.39 17.83
N GLN A 228 8.00 5.47 17.90
CA GLN A 228 7.10 4.52 17.28
C GLN A 228 6.75 4.95 15.85
N PRO A 229 6.58 4.00 14.90
CA PRO A 229 6.13 4.35 13.56
C PRO A 229 4.67 4.86 13.60
N GLY A 230 4.41 6.00 12.98
CA GLY A 230 3.09 6.62 12.99
C GLY A 230 2.78 7.46 11.76
N ILE A 231 1.49 7.68 11.52
CA ILE A 231 0.99 8.53 10.44
C ILE A 231 0.28 9.74 11.03
N ILE A 232 0.55 10.91 10.48
CA ILE A 232 -0.15 12.15 10.78
C ILE A 232 -1.02 12.50 9.55
N PHE A 233 -2.33 12.44 9.73
CA PHE A 233 -3.29 12.76 8.69
C PHE A 233 -3.62 14.25 8.66
N CYS A 234 -3.49 14.82 7.46
CA CYS A 234 -3.88 16.18 7.11
C CYS A 234 -4.92 16.13 5.99
N ASN A 235 -5.80 17.12 5.91
CA ASN A 235 -6.82 17.16 4.84
C ASN A 235 -6.24 17.78 3.55
N TYR A 236 -5.25 18.68 3.69
CA TYR A 236 -4.70 19.46 2.58
C TYR A 236 -3.18 19.31 2.44
N LYS A 237 -2.69 19.45 1.20
CA LYS A 237 -1.25 19.41 0.88
C LYS A 237 -0.47 20.57 1.53
N ASP A 238 -1.09 21.75 1.61
CA ASP A 238 -0.43 22.94 2.16
C ASP A 238 -0.20 22.79 3.67
N THR A 239 -1.13 22.11 4.36
CA THR A 239 -0.93 21.71 5.77
C THR A 239 0.27 20.76 5.92
N ILE A 240 0.49 19.85 4.97
CA ILE A 240 1.63 18.94 5.01
C ILE A 240 2.94 19.72 4.84
N SER A 241 3.00 20.65 3.88
CA SER A 241 4.17 21.52 3.70
C SER A 241 4.46 22.34 4.97
N TYR A 242 3.43 22.97 5.54
CA TYR A 242 3.54 23.73 6.77
C TYR A 242 4.09 22.89 7.93
N LEU A 243 3.50 21.71 8.18
CA LEU A 243 3.96 20.84 9.25
C LEU A 243 5.34 20.25 8.98
N SER A 244 5.69 20.03 7.72
CA SER A 244 7.00 19.53 7.32
C SER A 244 8.10 20.51 7.74
N GLU A 245 7.92 21.81 7.46
CA GLU A 245 8.85 22.87 7.89
C GLU A 245 9.00 22.93 9.42
N HIS A 246 7.89 22.81 10.16
CA HIS A 246 7.92 22.81 11.63
C HIS A 246 8.64 21.60 12.21
N LEU A 247 8.41 20.41 11.65
CA LEU A 247 9.10 19.20 12.08
C LEU A 247 10.59 19.26 11.72
N GLU A 248 10.96 19.82 10.57
CA GLU A 248 12.37 20.04 10.20
C GLU A 248 13.08 20.98 11.17
N ALA A 249 12.43 22.09 11.57
CA ALA A 249 12.97 23.04 12.54
C ALA A 249 13.24 22.39 13.92
N GLU A 250 12.41 21.42 14.31
CA GLU A 250 12.56 20.62 15.53
C GLU A 250 13.51 19.41 15.36
N GLY A 251 14.10 19.22 14.17
CA GLY A 251 14.98 18.07 13.88
C GLY A 251 14.27 16.72 13.80
N ILE A 252 12.94 16.71 13.62
CA ILE A 252 12.11 15.51 13.60
C ILE A 252 12.03 14.95 12.17
N GLY A 253 12.74 13.85 11.93
CA GLY A 253 12.76 13.19 10.63
C GLY A 253 11.42 12.56 10.24
N HIS A 254 10.87 12.97 9.10
CA HIS A 254 9.58 12.49 8.61
C HIS A 254 9.59 12.33 7.08
N ALA A 255 8.64 11.56 6.56
CA ALA A 255 8.34 11.46 5.14
C ALA A 255 7.00 12.15 4.84
N THR A 256 6.79 12.58 3.60
CA THR A 256 5.53 13.16 3.13
C THR A 256 4.88 12.28 2.06
N PHE A 257 3.56 12.25 2.03
CA PHE A 257 2.79 11.47 1.04
C PHE A 257 1.43 12.12 0.71
N TYR A 258 1.36 12.82 -0.41
CA TYR A 258 0.15 13.52 -0.84
C TYR A 258 -0.04 13.50 -2.36
N GLY A 259 -1.22 13.89 -2.82
CA GLY A 259 -1.54 13.98 -4.24
C GLY A 259 -0.72 15.07 -4.95
N GLY A 260 -0.20 14.77 -6.14
CA GLY A 260 0.63 15.70 -6.91
C GLY A 260 2.14 15.52 -6.73
N MET A 261 2.59 14.67 -5.81
CA MET A 261 4.00 14.26 -5.74
C MET A 261 4.41 13.44 -6.97
N GLU A 262 5.64 13.64 -7.41
CA GLU A 262 6.26 12.80 -8.43
C GLU A 262 6.33 11.34 -7.99
N GLN A 263 6.13 10.41 -8.93
CA GLN A 263 6.01 8.99 -8.58
C GLN A 263 7.28 8.44 -7.91
N ILE A 264 8.44 8.95 -8.32
CA ILE A 264 9.75 8.56 -7.74
C ILE A 264 9.82 8.98 -6.27
N ASP A 265 9.35 10.19 -5.94
CA ASP A 265 9.40 10.71 -4.57
C ASP A 265 8.37 10.03 -3.68
N ARG A 266 7.17 9.73 -4.20
CA ARG A 266 6.17 8.88 -3.53
C ARG A 266 6.76 7.53 -3.15
N GLU A 267 7.43 6.86 -4.08
CA GLU A 267 8.07 5.57 -3.82
C GLU A 267 9.16 5.68 -2.75
N ARG A 268 10.03 6.71 -2.84
CA ARG A 268 11.09 6.96 -1.85
C ARG A 268 10.54 7.22 -0.46
N SER A 269 9.50 8.04 -0.32
CA SER A 269 8.85 8.32 0.96
C SER A 269 8.34 7.04 1.63
N LEU A 270 7.64 6.19 0.87
CA LEU A 270 7.13 4.93 1.40
C LEU A 270 8.24 3.94 1.75
N VAL A 271 9.30 3.86 0.95
CA VAL A 271 10.46 3.01 1.25
C VAL A 271 11.14 3.46 2.54
N LYS A 272 11.41 4.77 2.68
CA LYS A 272 12.03 5.33 3.90
C LYS A 272 11.18 5.06 5.14
N PHE A 273 9.85 5.11 5.00
CA PHE A 273 8.93 4.76 6.07
C PHE A 273 8.97 3.26 6.40
N ARG A 274 8.81 2.39 5.39
CA ARG A 274 8.80 0.92 5.56
C ARG A 274 10.05 0.37 6.21
N ASN A 275 11.21 0.95 5.89
CA ASN A 275 12.49 0.51 6.42
C ASN A 275 12.94 1.27 7.68
N LYS A 276 12.06 2.10 8.27
CA LYS A 276 12.29 2.87 9.49
C LYS A 276 13.42 3.92 9.38
N SER A 277 13.75 4.37 8.18
CA SER A 277 14.61 5.58 8.00
C SER A 277 13.86 6.85 8.36
N HIS A 278 12.55 6.87 8.16
CA HIS A 278 11.63 7.80 8.80
C HIS A 278 10.59 7.00 9.57
N GLN A 279 10.25 7.44 10.77
CA GLN A 279 9.21 6.82 11.59
C GLN A 279 7.88 7.57 11.49
N LEU A 280 7.88 8.78 10.96
CA LEU A 280 6.67 9.59 10.75
C LEU A 280 6.35 9.72 9.27
N LEU A 281 5.07 9.62 8.94
CA LEU A 281 4.53 9.89 7.61
C LEU A 281 3.44 10.96 7.70
N LEU A 282 3.66 12.11 7.08
CA LEU A 282 2.62 13.13 6.87
C LEU A 282 1.84 12.77 5.61
N ALA A 283 0.53 12.56 5.71
CA ALA A 283 -0.26 12.14 4.56
C ALA A 283 -1.67 12.73 4.47
N THR A 284 -2.15 12.89 3.24
CA THR A 284 -3.58 13.14 2.94
C THR A 284 -4.35 11.83 2.79
N ASP A 285 -5.66 11.84 3.02
CA ASP A 285 -6.52 10.65 2.82
C ASP A 285 -6.36 10.02 1.45
N LEU A 286 -6.47 10.83 0.40
CA LEU A 286 -6.44 10.35 -0.98
C LEU A 286 -5.15 9.58 -1.27
N ALA A 287 -4.04 10.09 -0.76
CA ALA A 287 -2.74 9.48 -0.94
C ALA A 287 -2.53 8.28 -0.01
N ALA A 288 -3.05 8.31 1.21
CA ALA A 288 -2.85 7.24 2.18
C ALA A 288 -3.66 5.96 1.92
N ARG A 289 -4.63 5.99 1.00
CA ARG A 289 -5.47 4.85 0.62
C ARG A 289 -4.67 3.77 -0.11
N GLY A 290 -4.99 2.50 0.20
CA GLY A 290 -4.30 1.35 -0.40
C GLY A 290 -2.79 1.28 -0.14
N LEU A 291 -2.27 2.02 0.85
CA LEU A 291 -0.85 1.94 1.20
C LEU A 291 -0.56 0.66 1.99
N ASP A 292 0.40 -0.12 1.48
CA ASP A 292 1.05 -1.18 2.25
C ASP A 292 2.06 -0.57 3.22
N ILE A 293 1.54 -0.20 4.38
CA ILE A 293 2.29 0.36 5.49
C ILE A 293 2.47 -0.72 6.55
N PRO A 294 3.67 -0.85 7.14
CA PRO A 294 3.88 -1.70 8.30
C PRO A 294 2.93 -1.31 9.43
N GLU A 295 2.83 -2.20 10.40
CA GLU A 295 2.06 -1.94 11.60
C GLU A 295 2.48 -0.62 12.27
N LEU A 296 1.48 0.24 12.50
CA LEU A 296 1.66 1.56 13.10
C LEU A 296 1.45 1.49 14.60
N GLY A 297 2.38 2.04 15.38
CA GLY A 297 2.21 2.21 16.82
C GLY A 297 1.14 3.27 17.14
N PHE A 298 0.95 4.25 16.25
CA PHE A 298 -0.07 5.28 16.44
C PHE A 298 -0.55 5.94 15.15
N ILE A 299 -1.69 6.61 15.25
CA ILE A 299 -2.23 7.53 14.25
C ILE A 299 -2.49 8.87 14.90
N ILE A 300 -2.21 9.97 14.21
CA ILE A 300 -2.58 11.32 14.63
C ILE A 300 -3.49 11.93 13.56
N HIS A 301 -4.69 12.32 13.94
CA HIS A 301 -5.54 13.19 13.14
C HIS A 301 -5.19 14.64 13.49
N TYR A 302 -4.30 15.26 12.71
CA TYR A 302 -4.00 16.68 12.86
C TYR A 302 -5.19 17.53 12.39
N GLN A 303 -5.81 17.12 11.28
CA GLN A 303 -7.11 17.60 10.83
C GLN A 303 -8.09 16.43 10.84
N LEU A 304 -9.30 16.61 11.37
CA LEU A 304 -10.32 15.57 11.36
C LEU A 304 -10.90 15.40 9.94
N PRO A 305 -11.23 14.17 9.52
CA PRO A 305 -11.92 13.95 8.25
C PRO A 305 -13.34 14.52 8.30
N HIS A 306 -13.91 14.80 7.13
CA HIS A 306 -15.26 15.37 7.04
C HIS A 306 -16.36 14.31 7.10
N ARG A 307 -16.02 13.04 6.83
CA ARG A 307 -16.98 11.92 6.75
C ARG A 307 -16.54 10.72 7.61
N GLU A 308 -17.51 9.94 8.07
CA GLU A 308 -17.28 8.75 8.92
C GLU A 308 -16.48 7.67 8.19
N GLU A 309 -16.70 7.49 6.89
CA GLU A 309 -15.98 6.46 6.12
C GLU A 309 -14.49 6.78 6.08
N GLU A 310 -14.11 8.05 5.88
CA GLU A 310 -12.71 8.48 5.91
C GLU A 310 -12.08 8.24 7.28
N PHE A 311 -12.81 8.54 8.37
CA PHE A 311 -12.37 8.27 9.73
C PHE A 311 -12.07 6.78 9.95
N THR A 312 -12.97 5.91 9.50
CA THR A 312 -12.81 4.45 9.56
C THR A 312 -11.60 3.98 8.75
N HIS A 313 -11.39 4.54 7.55
CA HIS A 313 -10.25 4.18 6.70
C HIS A 313 -8.89 4.63 7.26
N ARG A 314 -8.83 5.83 7.85
CA ARG A 314 -7.62 6.30 8.56
C ARG A 314 -7.28 5.35 9.68
N ASN A 315 -8.26 5.06 10.54
CA ASN A 315 -8.09 4.22 11.71
C ASN A 315 -7.79 2.76 11.38
N GLY A 316 -8.25 2.24 10.23
CA GLY A 316 -7.89 0.92 9.73
C GLY A 316 -6.41 0.75 9.35
N ARG A 317 -5.57 1.80 9.47
CA ARG A 317 -4.11 1.74 9.24
C ARG A 317 -3.33 1.28 10.47
N THR A 318 -3.92 1.28 11.65
CA THR A 318 -3.37 0.72 12.89
C THR A 318 -4.21 -0.47 13.37
N ALA A 319 -3.75 -1.23 14.36
CA ALA A 319 -4.46 -2.38 14.95
C ALA A 319 -4.87 -3.47 13.93
N ARG A 320 -3.93 -3.96 13.10
CA ARG A 320 -4.19 -5.08 12.17
C ARG A 320 -4.14 -6.41 12.91
N MET A 321 -5.20 -7.22 12.81
CA MET A 321 -5.43 -8.62 13.28
C MET A 321 -4.97 -9.03 14.70
N HIS A 322 -3.91 -8.47 15.29
CA HIS A 322 -3.33 -8.88 16.57
C HIS A 322 -2.71 -7.76 17.41
N SER A 323 -2.78 -6.48 16.99
CA SER A 323 -2.12 -5.39 17.72
C SER A 323 -3.05 -4.33 18.30
N SER A 324 -2.58 -3.69 19.38
CA SER A 324 -3.22 -2.51 19.98
C SER A 324 -2.61 -1.26 19.36
N GLY A 325 -3.46 -0.36 18.91
CA GLY A 325 -3.07 0.92 18.32
C GLY A 325 -3.71 2.07 19.08
N VAL A 326 -3.06 3.24 19.05
CA VAL A 326 -3.64 4.48 19.60
C VAL A 326 -3.86 5.49 18.49
N ALA A 327 -5.07 5.99 18.35
CA ALA A 327 -5.37 7.11 17.47
C ALA A 327 -5.62 8.37 18.29
N TYR A 328 -4.79 9.38 18.07
CA TYR A 328 -4.87 10.68 18.70
C TYR A 328 -5.61 11.66 17.80
N LEU A 329 -6.56 12.39 18.37
CA LEU A 329 -7.33 13.43 17.70
C LEU A 329 -6.87 14.79 18.23
N ILE A 330 -6.15 15.58 17.44
CA ILE A 330 -5.76 16.92 17.87
C ILE A 330 -6.87 17.91 17.48
N GLN A 331 -7.46 18.50 18.50
CA GLN A 331 -8.64 19.36 18.40
C GLN A 331 -8.34 20.70 19.07
N TRP A 332 -8.66 21.80 18.41
CA TRP A 332 -8.61 23.11 19.06
C TRP A 332 -9.75 23.23 20.08
N GLU A 333 -9.51 23.83 21.25
CA GLU A 333 -10.50 23.90 22.34
C GLU A 333 -11.88 24.45 21.95
N ALA A 334 -11.94 25.35 20.95
CA ALA A 334 -13.18 25.92 20.44
C ALA A 334 -13.76 25.20 19.21
N GLU A 335 -13.08 24.17 18.71
CA GLU A 335 -13.57 23.30 17.63
C GLU A 335 -14.52 22.24 18.22
N SER A 336 -15.63 21.90 17.54
CA SER A 336 -16.49 20.78 17.95
C SER A 336 -16.04 19.47 17.28
N LEU A 337 -16.25 18.33 17.95
CA LEU A 337 -16.05 17.04 17.31
C LEU A 337 -17.19 16.75 16.32
N PRO A 338 -16.91 16.11 15.16
CA PRO A 338 -17.95 15.57 14.30
C PRO A 338 -18.84 14.56 15.04
N GLU A 339 -20.13 14.50 14.67
CA GLU A 339 -21.13 13.66 15.37
C GLU A 339 -20.80 12.16 15.36
N PHE A 340 -20.10 11.68 14.33
CA PHE A 340 -19.68 10.28 14.23
C PHE A 340 -18.55 9.89 15.20
N ILE A 341 -17.89 10.87 15.84
CA ILE A 341 -16.87 10.62 16.86
C ILE A 341 -17.53 10.59 18.24
N GLN A 342 -17.80 9.37 18.73
CA GLN A 342 -18.36 9.15 20.07
C GLN A 342 -17.39 9.58 21.18
N LYS A 343 -17.86 9.66 22.43
CA LYS A 343 -17.07 10.12 23.60
C LYS A 343 -15.66 9.51 23.64
N VAL A 344 -14.66 10.38 23.52
CA VAL A 344 -13.23 10.03 23.55
C VAL A 344 -12.59 10.58 24.81
N ASP A 345 -11.78 9.76 25.48
CA ASP A 345 -11.01 10.19 26.65
C ASP A 345 -10.00 11.27 26.28
N THR A 346 -9.85 12.25 27.17
CA THR A 346 -8.89 13.34 26.96
C THR A 346 -7.51 12.93 27.45
N TYR A 347 -6.53 13.00 26.56
CA TYR A 347 -5.13 12.77 26.83
C TYR A 347 -4.39 14.12 26.88
N LYS A 348 -3.70 14.37 27.99
CA LYS A 348 -2.83 15.53 28.16
C LYS A 348 -1.38 15.06 28.03
N PRO A 349 -0.66 15.42 26.95
CA PRO A 349 0.76 15.12 26.83
C PRO A 349 1.53 15.76 28.02
N GLY A 350 2.45 15.01 28.63
CA GLY A 350 3.37 15.55 29.62
C GLY A 350 4.54 16.30 28.98
N ALA A 351 5.64 16.45 29.71
CA ALA A 351 6.87 17.07 29.20
C ALA A 351 7.48 16.30 28.00
N GLY A 352 7.17 15.00 27.87
CA GLY A 352 7.67 14.13 26.81
C GLY A 352 9.18 13.87 26.91
N GLN A 353 9.72 13.19 25.90
CA GLN A 353 11.15 12.99 25.69
C GLN A 353 11.54 13.50 24.30
N ASP A 354 12.81 13.82 24.10
CA ASP A 354 13.30 14.14 22.76
C ASP A 354 13.18 12.92 21.85
N ILE A 355 12.85 13.17 20.58
CA ILE A 355 12.71 12.12 19.57
C ILE A 355 14.11 11.71 19.12
N SER A 356 14.41 10.42 19.18
CA SER A 356 15.74 9.93 18.83
C SER A 356 15.99 10.08 17.33
N ALA A 357 17.25 10.32 16.96
CA ALA A 357 17.64 10.26 15.56
C ALA A 357 17.38 8.84 14.98
N PRO A 358 16.99 8.73 13.70
CA PRO A 358 16.66 7.44 13.11
C PRO A 358 17.89 6.51 13.09
N VAL A 359 17.68 5.27 13.53
CA VAL A 359 18.72 4.21 13.53
C VAL A 359 19.13 3.85 12.10
N TRP A 360 18.19 3.92 11.16
CA TRP A 360 18.36 3.51 9.78
C TRP A 360 18.45 4.70 8.84
N LYS A 361 19.21 4.54 7.76
CA LYS A 361 19.21 5.42 6.61
C LYS A 361 19.10 4.61 5.33
N THR A 362 18.33 5.10 4.37
CA THR A 362 18.09 4.39 3.11
C THR A 362 19.16 4.73 2.10
N LEU A 363 19.78 3.71 1.50
CA LEU A 363 20.60 3.86 0.30
C LEU A 363 19.80 3.46 -0.95
N PHE A 364 19.87 4.29 -1.98
CA PHE A 364 19.42 3.96 -3.32
C PHE A 364 20.51 3.22 -4.08
N VAL A 365 20.14 2.18 -4.81
CA VAL A 365 21.01 1.41 -5.70
C VAL A 365 20.39 1.39 -7.09
N SER A 366 21.14 1.83 -8.10
CA SER A 366 20.62 1.99 -9.47
C SER A 366 20.43 0.67 -10.26
N GLY A 367 20.46 -0.48 -9.60
CA GLY A 367 20.31 -1.80 -10.21
C GLY A 367 19.19 -2.58 -9.54
N GLY A 368 18.40 -3.29 -10.33
CA GLY A 368 17.22 -4.01 -9.85
C GLY A 368 17.04 -5.39 -10.50
N ARG A 369 15.81 -5.91 -10.47
CA ARG A 369 15.47 -7.24 -11.01
C ARG A 369 15.81 -7.39 -12.48
N LYS A 370 15.64 -6.35 -13.30
CA LYS A 370 15.98 -6.36 -14.73
C LYS A 370 17.47 -6.67 -14.96
N ASP A 371 18.31 -6.29 -14.00
CA ASP A 371 19.76 -6.53 -14.02
C ASP A 371 20.13 -7.87 -13.35
N LYS A 372 19.13 -8.74 -13.05
CA LYS A 372 19.25 -10.02 -12.34
C LYS A 372 19.83 -9.89 -10.93
N ILE A 373 19.62 -8.74 -10.29
CA ILE A 373 20.02 -8.49 -8.91
C ILE A 373 18.91 -8.98 -7.97
N SER A 374 19.25 -9.86 -7.05
CA SER A 374 18.36 -10.33 -5.99
C SER A 374 18.63 -9.66 -4.64
N LYS A 375 17.72 -9.84 -3.67
CA LYS A 375 17.90 -9.39 -2.28
C LYS A 375 19.18 -9.98 -1.66
N GLY A 376 19.46 -11.26 -1.92
CA GLY A 376 20.67 -11.94 -1.42
C GLY A 376 21.97 -11.38 -2.01
N ASP A 377 21.94 -10.95 -3.28
CA ASP A 377 23.11 -10.34 -3.92
C ASP A 377 23.46 -8.98 -3.32
N LEU A 378 22.43 -8.17 -3.02
CA LEU A 378 22.59 -6.89 -2.33
C LEU A 378 23.12 -7.09 -0.91
N ALA A 379 22.48 -7.95 -0.12
CA ALA A 379 22.93 -8.25 1.24
C ALA A 379 24.38 -8.74 1.27
N GLY A 380 24.73 -9.70 0.41
CA GLY A 380 26.09 -10.23 0.31
C GLY A 380 27.11 -9.18 -0.11
N THR A 381 26.76 -8.29 -1.04
CA THR A 381 27.65 -7.19 -1.47
C THR A 381 27.87 -6.19 -0.35
N PHE A 382 26.80 -5.77 0.33
CA PHE A 382 26.87 -4.78 1.40
C PHE A 382 27.68 -5.28 2.60
N ILE A 383 27.53 -6.57 2.95
CA ILE A 383 28.34 -7.20 3.99
C ILE A 383 29.81 -7.33 3.55
N LYS A 384 30.07 -7.97 2.40
CA LYS A 384 31.44 -8.33 1.99
C LYS A 384 32.26 -7.14 1.49
N GLN A 385 31.69 -6.33 0.59
CA GLN A 385 32.39 -5.19 -0.01
C GLN A 385 32.18 -3.90 0.81
N GLY A 386 31.00 -3.74 1.42
CA GLY A 386 30.71 -2.60 2.29
C GLY A 386 31.33 -2.74 3.68
N LYS A 387 31.80 -3.93 4.08
CA LYS A 387 32.32 -4.21 5.44
C LYS A 387 31.27 -3.91 6.52
N LEU A 388 30.02 -4.26 6.22
CA LEU A 388 28.92 -4.18 7.18
C LEU A 388 28.74 -5.52 7.89
N ASP A 389 28.38 -5.44 9.17
CA ASP A 389 27.88 -6.61 9.89
C ASP A 389 26.45 -6.92 9.44
N ARG A 390 25.96 -8.13 9.76
CA ARG A 390 24.59 -8.50 9.41
C ARG A 390 23.56 -7.56 10.03
N ASP A 391 23.83 -7.08 11.25
CA ASP A 391 22.92 -6.20 11.99
C ASP A 391 22.98 -4.75 11.50
N ASP A 392 23.95 -4.40 10.66
CA ASP A 392 24.00 -3.09 10.01
C ASP A 392 23.14 -3.00 8.75
N VAL A 393 22.58 -4.12 8.28
CA VAL A 393 21.78 -4.18 7.05
C VAL A 393 20.33 -4.46 7.42
N GLY A 394 19.48 -3.46 7.21
CA GLY A 394 18.05 -3.54 7.47
C GLY A 394 17.26 -4.07 6.28
N VAL A 395 16.06 -3.53 6.10
CA VAL A 395 15.16 -3.95 5.01
C VAL A 395 15.78 -3.64 3.65
N ILE A 396 15.75 -4.64 2.76
CA ILE A 396 16.14 -4.52 1.35
C ILE A 396 14.89 -4.68 0.49
N GLU A 397 14.58 -3.64 -0.27
CA GLU A 397 13.53 -3.64 -1.28
C GLU A 397 14.13 -3.62 -2.68
N VAL A 398 13.96 -4.70 -3.43
CA VAL A 398 14.38 -4.75 -4.83
C VAL A 398 13.20 -4.38 -5.71
N LYS A 399 13.38 -3.44 -6.63
CA LYS A 399 12.39 -3.04 -7.64
C LYS A 399 12.80 -3.55 -9.02
N HIS A 400 12.04 -3.22 -10.04
CA HIS A 400 12.33 -3.68 -11.40
C HIS A 400 13.67 -3.11 -11.92
N ASP A 401 13.90 -1.81 -11.74
CA ASP A 401 15.04 -1.07 -12.28
C ASP A 401 16.01 -0.52 -11.23
N CYS A 402 15.66 -0.57 -9.95
CA CYS A 402 16.49 -0.13 -8.84
C CYS A 402 16.31 -1.02 -7.61
N ALA A 403 17.00 -0.68 -6.53
CA ALA A 403 16.80 -1.26 -5.21
C ALA A 403 17.05 -0.21 -4.12
N PHE A 404 16.53 -0.47 -2.94
CA PHE A 404 16.71 0.33 -1.74
C PHE A 404 17.19 -0.55 -0.60
N VAL A 405 18.19 -0.09 0.14
CA VAL A 405 18.82 -0.84 1.23
C VAL A 405 18.88 0.05 2.47
N ALA A 406 18.19 -0.31 3.53
CA ALA A 406 18.38 0.32 4.83
C ALA A 406 19.73 -0.12 5.44
N VAL A 407 20.50 0.84 5.93
CA VAL A 407 21.75 0.59 6.66
C VAL A 407 21.80 1.45 7.92
N THR A 408 22.65 1.11 8.88
CA THR A 408 22.83 1.93 10.09
C THR A 408 23.25 3.36 9.72
N ALA A 409 22.57 4.36 10.29
CA ALA A 409 22.73 5.76 9.90
C ALA A 409 24.19 6.25 10.00
N LYS A 410 24.92 5.78 11.03
CA LYS A 410 26.34 6.08 11.25
C LYS A 410 27.25 5.61 10.09
N LYS A 411 26.91 4.50 9.42
CA LYS A 411 27.73 3.91 8.35
C LYS A 411 27.26 4.33 6.95
N ALA A 412 26.05 4.87 6.80
CA ALA A 412 25.40 5.14 5.52
C ALA A 412 26.25 5.93 4.51
N ALA A 413 26.85 7.05 4.93
CA ALA A 413 27.66 7.88 4.04
C ALA A 413 28.93 7.16 3.54
N GLN A 414 29.62 6.46 4.43
CA GLN A 414 30.81 5.66 4.11
C GLN A 414 30.47 4.53 3.14
N ILE A 415 29.35 3.83 3.36
CA ILE A 415 28.91 2.73 2.51
C ILE A 415 28.50 3.22 1.14
N ALA A 416 27.76 4.32 1.05
CA ALA A 416 27.43 4.93 -0.22
C ALA A 416 28.69 5.25 -1.02
N LYS A 417 29.71 5.86 -0.40
CA LYS A 417 30.99 6.15 -1.06
C LYS A 417 31.72 4.88 -1.50
N THR A 418 31.81 3.88 -0.63
CA THR A 418 32.54 2.62 -0.88
C THR A 418 31.91 1.80 -2.01
N LEU A 419 30.57 1.72 -2.03
CA LEU A 419 29.84 0.87 -2.99
C LEU A 419 29.46 1.61 -4.27
N ASN A 420 29.55 2.93 -4.32
CA ASN A 420 29.27 3.68 -5.53
C ASN A 420 30.23 3.26 -6.66
N ASN A 421 29.68 3.05 -7.86
CA ASN A 421 30.42 2.57 -9.04
C ASN A 421 31.02 1.15 -8.93
N THR A 422 30.65 0.37 -7.91
CA THR A 422 31.02 -1.05 -7.83
C THR A 422 30.13 -1.92 -8.72
N ARG A 423 30.50 -3.19 -8.89
CA ARG A 423 29.70 -4.18 -9.64
C ARG A 423 28.91 -5.07 -8.69
N ILE A 424 27.61 -5.16 -8.94
CA ILE A 424 26.73 -6.19 -8.37
C ILE A 424 26.32 -7.09 -9.53
N LYS A 425 26.74 -8.37 -9.46
CA LYS A 425 26.70 -9.29 -10.61
C LYS A 425 27.42 -8.66 -11.81
N LYS A 426 26.74 -8.55 -12.95
CA LYS A 426 27.28 -7.99 -14.20
C LYS A 426 27.07 -6.48 -14.30
N LYS A 427 26.28 -5.87 -13.41
CA LYS A 427 25.87 -4.46 -13.48
C LYS A 427 26.77 -3.57 -12.64
N LYS A 428 27.30 -2.51 -13.23
CA LYS A 428 27.89 -1.39 -12.48
C LYS A 428 26.76 -0.55 -11.92
N VAL A 429 26.74 -0.34 -10.60
CA VAL A 429 25.65 0.36 -9.90
C VAL A 429 26.12 1.70 -9.35
N ARG A 430 25.21 2.67 -9.29
CA ARG A 430 25.39 3.89 -8.50
C ARG A 430 24.71 3.69 -7.16
N VAL A 431 25.37 4.11 -6.09
CA VAL A 431 24.86 4.03 -4.72
C VAL A 431 24.88 5.41 -4.10
N SER A 432 23.76 5.86 -3.56
CA SER A 432 23.62 7.17 -2.92
C SER A 432 22.75 7.08 -1.68
N VAL A 433 23.02 7.94 -0.70
CA VAL A 433 22.13 8.13 0.45
C VAL A 433 20.89 8.90 0.00
N LEU A 434 19.71 8.51 0.49
CA LEU A 434 18.45 9.22 0.27
C LEU A 434 18.08 10.14 1.44
#